data_AF-A0A8B8FAG6-F1
#
_entry.id   AF-A0A8B8FAG6-F1
#
_cell.length_a   1.000
_cell.length_b   1.000
_cell.length_c   1.000
_cell.angle_alpha   90.00
_cell.angle_beta   90.00
_cell.angle_gamma   90.00
#
_symmetry.space_group_name_H-M   'P 1'
#
loop_
_entity.id
_entity.type
_entity.pdbx_description
1 polymer ?
#
loop_
_entity_poly.entity_id
_entity_poly.type
_entity_poly.pdbx_seq_one_letter_code
_entity_poly.pdbx_strand_id
1 'polypeptide(L)'
;KSSFLIDYYKDTFDINSSNLKCEINVMKNTMKEVNFENIKKHLNEEVFPNLFKIMQAAITLPVSSATCERSFSTMRRINTYFRANMTQGRFTNLAILNIEKDTIVDPEIILNTFAKSNRRIQI
;
A
#
# COMPACT_ATOMS: atom_id res chain seq x y z
N LYS A 1 -0.42 20.07 -4.33
CA LYS A 1 -0.56 18.76 -3.62
C LYS A 1 -1.26 17.70 -4.50
N SER A 2 -2.34 18.02 -5.22
CA SER A 2 -2.99 17.07 -6.15
C SER A 2 -2.15 16.73 -7.40
N SER A 3 -1.35 17.66 -7.91
CA SER A 3 -0.45 17.45 -9.06
C SER A 3 0.60 16.36 -8.81
N PHE A 4 1.16 16.28 -7.61
CA PHE A 4 2.15 15.28 -7.21
C PHE A 4 1.60 13.86 -7.29
N LEU A 5 0.35 13.67 -6.88
CA LEU A 5 -0.31 12.37 -6.89
C LEU A 5 -0.58 11.91 -8.33
N ILE A 6 -0.98 12.85 -9.20
CA ILE A 6 -1.19 12.56 -10.62
C ILE A 6 0.12 12.18 -11.30
N ASP A 7 1.21 12.92 -11.09
CA ASP A 7 2.52 12.59 -11.69
C ASP A 7 3.09 11.27 -11.16
N TYR A 8 2.92 10.97 -9.88
CA TYR A 8 3.42 9.72 -9.28
C TYR A 8 2.67 8.48 -9.77
N TYR A 9 1.33 8.56 -9.90
CA TYR A 9 0.50 7.43 -10.31
C TYR A 9 0.26 7.36 -11.84
N LYS A 10 0.74 8.34 -12.60
CA LYS A 10 0.64 8.40 -14.06
C LYS A 10 1.17 7.13 -14.72
N ASP A 11 2.36 6.72 -14.32
CA ASP A 11 3.07 5.58 -14.91
C ASP A 11 2.52 4.24 -14.40
N THR A 12 1.98 4.20 -13.17
CA THR A 12 1.47 2.97 -12.55
C THR A 12 0.10 2.56 -13.10
N PHE A 13 -0.75 3.53 -13.43
CA PHE A 13 -2.13 3.30 -13.85
C PHE A 13 -2.41 3.68 -15.31
N ASP A 14 -1.37 4.09 -16.05
CA ASP A 14 -1.43 4.57 -17.44
C ASP A 14 -2.49 5.66 -17.63
N ILE A 15 -2.44 6.69 -16.77
CA ILE A 15 -3.45 7.74 -16.75
C ILE A 15 -3.01 8.92 -17.60
N ASN A 16 -3.82 9.28 -18.59
CA ASN A 16 -3.56 10.47 -19.38
C ASN A 16 -4.02 11.74 -18.64
N SER A 17 -3.07 12.62 -18.30
CA SER A 17 -3.31 13.87 -17.56
C SER A 17 -4.26 14.84 -18.28
N SER A 18 -4.29 14.86 -19.61
CA SER A 18 -5.23 15.71 -20.35
C SER A 18 -6.65 15.17 -20.25
N ASN A 19 -6.84 13.87 -20.43
CA ASN A 19 -8.16 13.23 -20.36
C ASN A 19 -8.75 13.33 -18.95
N LEU A 20 -7.92 13.12 -17.93
CA LEU A 20 -8.32 13.29 -16.54
C LEU A 20 -8.82 14.72 -16.25
N LYS A 21 -8.13 15.75 -16.75
CA LYS A 21 -8.56 17.15 -16.55
C LYS A 21 -9.91 17.42 -17.23
N CYS A 22 -10.11 16.86 -18.41
CA CYS A 22 -11.40 16.94 -19.11
C CYS A 22 -12.51 16.24 -18.31
N GLU A 23 -12.28 15.00 -17.86
CA GLU A 23 -13.22 14.22 -17.04
C GLU A 23 -13.59 14.96 -15.74
N ILE A 24 -12.60 15.52 -15.03
CA ILE A 24 -12.83 16.29 -13.79
C ILE A 24 -13.67 17.55 -14.07
N ASN A 25 -13.42 18.25 -15.18
CA ASN A 25 -14.19 19.44 -15.52
C ASN A 25 -15.63 19.10 -15.89
N VAL A 26 -15.86 18.00 -16.62
CA VAL A 26 -17.21 17.50 -16.92
C VAL A 26 -17.93 17.12 -15.62
N MET A 27 -17.26 16.40 -14.71
CA MET A 27 -17.81 16.02 -13.41
C MET A 27 -18.21 17.25 -12.57
N LYS A 28 -17.35 18.27 -12.52
CA LYS A 28 -17.61 19.53 -11.81
C LYS A 28 -18.76 20.33 -12.38
N ASN A 29 -18.91 20.35 -13.70
CA ASN A 29 -20.03 21.03 -14.34
C ASN A 29 -21.36 20.28 -14.15
N THR A 30 -21.28 18.95 -13.97
CA THR A 30 -22.45 18.10 -13.73
C THR A 30 -22.90 18.14 -12.26
N MET A 31 -21.98 18.35 -11.31
CA MET A 31 -22.27 18.36 -9.88
C MET A 31 -22.22 19.77 -9.27
N LYS A 32 -23.34 20.26 -8.75
CA LYS A 32 -23.39 21.51 -7.97
C LYS A 32 -22.83 21.35 -6.54
N GLU A 33 -22.90 20.15 -5.98
CA GLU A 33 -22.35 19.82 -4.65
C GLU A 33 -21.60 18.48 -4.67
N VAL A 34 -20.43 18.44 -4.02
CA VAL A 34 -19.56 17.26 -3.95
C VAL A 34 -19.88 16.49 -2.68
N ASN A 35 -20.86 15.58 -2.75
CA ASN A 35 -21.15 14.61 -1.68
C ASN A 35 -20.68 13.20 -2.11
N PHE A 36 -20.19 12.38 -1.16
CA PHE A 36 -19.70 11.02 -1.43
C PHE A 36 -20.76 10.14 -2.12
N GLU A 37 -22.02 10.26 -1.71
CA GLU A 37 -23.13 9.51 -2.34
C GLU A 37 -23.39 9.95 -3.79
N ASN A 38 -23.26 11.24 -4.07
CA ASN A 38 -23.47 11.77 -5.42
C ASN A 38 -22.30 11.41 -6.33
N ILE A 39 -21.06 11.45 -5.82
CA ILE A 39 -19.88 11.01 -6.56
C ILE A 39 -20.03 9.54 -6.95
N LYS A 40 -20.44 8.66 -6.02
CA LYS A 40 -20.62 7.23 -6.32
C LYS A 40 -21.69 6.96 -7.38
N LYS A 41 -22.76 7.77 -7.43
CA LYS A 41 -23.85 7.60 -8.42
C LYS A 41 -23.46 8.00 -9.84
N HIS A 42 -22.57 8.98 -9.99
CA HIS A 42 -22.17 9.51 -11.31
C HIS A 42 -20.80 9.01 -11.78
N LEU A 43 -20.01 8.40 -10.89
CA LEU A 43 -18.72 7.79 -11.23
C LEU A 43 -18.96 6.41 -11.84
N ASN A 44 -19.27 6.38 -13.13
CA ASN A 44 -19.29 5.14 -13.92
C ASN A 44 -17.94 4.90 -14.57
N GLU A 45 -17.45 3.66 -14.49
CA GLU A 45 -16.17 3.23 -15.06
C GLU A 45 -16.12 3.39 -16.59
N GLU A 46 -17.26 3.22 -17.27
CA GLU A 46 -17.36 3.39 -18.73
C GLU A 46 -17.31 4.86 -19.17
N VAL A 47 -17.78 5.79 -18.32
CA VAL A 47 -17.90 7.21 -18.65
C VAL A 47 -16.66 7.99 -18.22
N PHE A 48 -16.05 7.62 -17.09
CA PHE A 48 -14.89 8.30 -16.51
C PHE A 48 -13.81 7.29 -16.08
N PRO A 49 -13.15 6.61 -17.04
CA PRO A 49 -12.22 5.52 -16.74
C PRO A 49 -10.97 6.01 -15.98
N ASN A 50 -10.47 7.21 -16.27
CA ASN A 50 -9.27 7.73 -15.60
C ASN A 50 -9.59 8.25 -14.20
N LEU A 51 -10.72 8.95 -14.06
CA LEU A 51 -11.20 9.43 -12.76
C LEU A 51 -11.54 8.27 -11.82
N PHE A 52 -12.17 7.21 -12.34
CA PHE A 52 -12.49 6.01 -11.59
C PHE A 52 -11.24 5.32 -11.06
N LYS A 53 -10.22 5.10 -11.91
CA LYS A 53 -8.93 4.53 -11.48
C LYS A 53 -8.24 5.35 -10.40
N ILE A 54 -8.20 6.68 -10.54
CA ILE A 54 -7.59 7.56 -9.51
C ILE A 54 -8.39 7.52 -8.22
N MET A 55 -9.71 7.52 -8.30
CA MET A 55 -10.54 7.46 -7.11
C MET A 55 -10.44 6.10 -6.41
N GLN A 56 -10.36 5.01 -7.18
CA GLN A 56 -10.07 3.68 -6.67
C GLN A 56 -8.70 3.64 -6.01
N ALA A 57 -7.64 4.16 -6.65
CA ALA A 57 -6.32 4.27 -6.07
C ALA A 57 -6.36 5.11 -4.78
N ALA A 58 -7.06 6.24 -4.78
CA ALA A 58 -7.24 7.06 -3.59
C ALA A 58 -8.02 6.36 -2.47
N ILE A 59 -8.89 5.38 -2.79
CA ILE A 59 -9.69 4.57 -1.84
C ILE A 59 -9.01 3.24 -1.45
N THR A 60 -8.04 2.74 -2.22
CA THR A 60 -7.16 1.64 -1.81
C THR A 60 -5.93 2.12 -1.04
N LEU A 61 -5.45 3.34 -1.33
CA LEU A 61 -4.39 4.04 -0.61
C LEU A 61 -4.83 4.96 0.58
N PRO A 62 -6.11 5.14 0.97
CA PRO A 62 -6.50 6.16 1.92
C PRO A 62 -6.14 5.70 3.31
N VAL A 63 -5.64 6.62 4.14
CA VAL A 63 -5.83 6.65 5.60
C VAL A 63 -5.48 5.34 6.34
N SER A 64 -4.78 4.40 5.72
CA SER A 64 -4.09 3.31 6.38
C SER A 64 -2.85 3.85 7.11
N SER A 65 -2.81 5.16 7.45
CA SER A 65 -1.84 5.68 8.40
C SER A 65 -1.84 4.79 9.63
N ALA A 66 -2.99 4.34 10.14
CA ALA A 66 -3.02 3.44 11.29
C ALA A 66 -2.30 2.10 11.05
N THR A 67 -2.47 1.45 9.90
CA THR A 67 -1.85 0.15 9.59
C THR A 67 -0.37 0.31 9.24
N CYS A 68 -0.03 1.35 8.47
CA CYS A 68 1.35 1.74 8.19
C CYS A 68 2.09 2.17 9.47
N GLU A 69 1.49 3.02 10.31
CA GLU A 69 2.02 3.46 11.62
C GLU A 69 2.18 2.27 12.55
N ARG A 70 1.22 1.33 12.58
CA ARG A 70 1.37 0.06 13.31
C ARG A 70 2.60 -0.70 12.80
N SER A 71 2.75 -0.83 11.49
CA SER A 71 3.89 -1.52 10.86
C SER A 71 5.22 -0.81 11.17
N PHE A 72 5.32 0.50 11.00
CA PHE A 72 6.51 1.28 11.36
C PHE A 72 6.79 1.27 12.87
N SER A 73 5.77 1.24 13.71
CA SER A 73 5.90 1.10 15.16
C SER A 73 6.48 -0.27 15.52
N THR A 74 5.99 -1.36 14.91
CA THR A 74 6.57 -2.70 15.10
C THR A 74 8.02 -2.75 14.62
N MET A 75 8.30 -2.15 13.47
CA MET A 75 9.63 -2.07 12.90
C MET A 75 10.60 -1.30 13.82
N ARG A 76 10.15 -0.19 14.42
CA ARG A 76 10.91 0.57 15.42
C ARG A 76 11.14 -0.20 16.73
N ARG A 77 10.22 -1.09 17.11
CA ARG A 77 10.42 -2.01 18.27
C ARG A 77 11.47 -3.09 17.96
N ILE A 78 11.56 -3.55 16.72
CA ILE A 78 12.57 -4.51 16.28
C ILE A 78 13.94 -3.84 16.20
N ASN A 79 14.01 -2.68 15.58
CA ASN A 79 15.25 -1.90 15.42
C ASN A 79 15.45 -0.87 16.55
N THR A 80 15.83 -1.36 17.73
CA THR A 80 16.17 -0.51 18.87
C THR A 80 17.60 0.01 18.79
N TYR A 81 17.94 1.04 19.57
CA TYR A 81 19.27 1.66 19.58
C TYR A 81 20.43 0.65 19.70
N PHE A 82 20.32 -0.32 20.62
CA PHE A 82 21.33 -1.37 20.77
C PHE A 82 21.34 -2.43 19.65
N ARG A 83 20.28 -2.49 18.84
CA ARG A 83 20.10 -3.44 17.73
C ARG A 83 20.25 -2.79 16.35
N ALA A 84 20.67 -1.52 16.30
CA ALA A 84 20.81 -0.75 15.07
C ALA A 84 21.83 -1.33 14.07
N ASN A 85 22.76 -2.17 14.54
CA ASN A 85 23.78 -2.81 13.72
C ASN A 85 23.33 -4.15 13.09
N MET A 86 22.04 -4.48 13.10
CA MET A 86 21.54 -5.68 12.43
C MET A 86 21.66 -5.57 10.90
N THR A 87 21.92 -6.70 10.24
CA THR A 87 21.91 -6.76 8.77
C THR A 87 20.50 -6.49 8.23
N GLN A 88 20.41 -5.78 7.10
CA GLN A 88 19.13 -5.44 6.49
C GLN A 88 18.27 -6.67 6.18
N GLY A 89 18.89 -7.76 5.69
CA GLY A 89 18.17 -9.02 5.43
C GLY A 89 17.53 -9.61 6.70
N ARG A 90 18.24 -9.60 7.83
CA ARG A 90 17.69 -10.08 9.11
C ARG A 90 16.56 -9.19 9.59
N PHE A 91 16.73 -7.87 9.50
CA PHE A 91 15.74 -6.90 9.91
C PHE A 91 14.44 -7.01 9.12
N THR A 92 14.53 -7.07 7.79
CA THR A 92 13.35 -7.21 6.92
C THR A 92 12.61 -8.51 7.19
N ASN A 93 13.32 -9.64 7.34
CA ASN A 93 12.69 -10.93 7.65
C ASN A 93 11.95 -10.89 9.01
N LEU A 94 12.56 -10.30 10.04
CA LEU A 94 11.92 -10.16 11.36
C LEU A 94 10.72 -9.22 11.33
N ALA A 95 10.78 -8.14 10.55
CA ALA A 95 9.67 -7.21 10.38
C ALA A 95 8.47 -7.91 9.72
N ILE A 96 8.69 -8.66 8.64
CA ILE A 96 7.64 -9.41 7.96
C ILE A 96 6.99 -10.42 8.93
N LEU A 97 7.79 -11.20 9.65
CA LEU A 97 7.28 -12.17 10.62
C LEU A 97 6.46 -11.53 11.75
N ASN A 98 6.80 -10.31 12.18
CA ASN A 98 6.06 -9.61 13.23
C ASN A 98 4.77 -8.96 12.73
N ILE A 99 4.78 -8.42 11.51
CA ILE A 99 3.63 -7.78 10.88
C ILE A 99 2.60 -8.85 10.51
N GLU A 100 3.05 -9.92 9.86
CA GLU A 100 2.21 -11.03 9.36
C GLU A 100 2.06 -12.18 10.37
N LYS A 101 2.10 -11.86 11.67
CA LYS A 101 2.00 -12.84 12.76
C LYS A 101 0.68 -13.64 12.78
N ASP A 102 -0.36 -13.13 12.11
CA ASP A 102 -1.69 -13.75 12.04
C ASP A 102 -1.74 -14.85 10.96
N THR A 103 -0.66 -15.01 10.17
CA THR A 103 -0.52 -16.10 9.21
C THR A 103 -0.23 -17.41 9.93
N ILE A 104 -1.09 -18.41 9.73
CA ILE A 104 -0.92 -19.74 10.32
C ILE A 104 0.19 -20.46 9.55
N VAL A 105 1.33 -20.67 10.19
CA VAL A 105 2.45 -21.45 9.63
C VAL A 105 2.53 -22.79 10.34
N ASP A 106 2.54 -23.87 9.56
CA ASP A 106 2.60 -25.23 10.07
C ASP A 106 3.97 -25.52 10.72
N PRO A 107 4.03 -25.88 12.02
CA PRO A 107 5.28 -26.15 12.71
C PRO A 107 6.10 -27.26 12.07
N GLU A 108 5.44 -28.26 11.46
CA GLU A 108 6.13 -29.40 10.83
C GLU A 108 6.91 -28.97 9.59
N ILE A 109 6.38 -28.01 8.83
CA ILE A 109 7.06 -27.45 7.65
C ILE A 109 8.32 -26.70 8.09
N ILE A 110 8.23 -25.92 9.18
CA ILE A 110 9.38 -25.20 9.75
C ILE A 110 10.45 -26.19 10.19
N LEU A 111 10.07 -27.23 10.95
CA LEU A 111 11.00 -28.23 11.45
C LEU A 111 11.71 -28.96 10.32
N ASN A 112 10.97 -29.42 9.31
CA ASN A 112 11.53 -30.12 8.15
C ASN A 112 12.43 -29.21 7.31
N THR A 113 12.09 -27.94 7.16
CA THR A 113 12.92 -26.96 6.43
C THR A 113 14.20 -26.66 7.19
N PHE A 114 14.12 -26.51 8.51
CA PHE A 114 15.28 -26.28 9.36
C PHE A 114 16.21 -27.51 9.40
N ALA A 115 15.65 -28.72 9.47
CA ALA A 115 16.40 -29.97 9.45
C ALA A 115 17.17 -30.19 8.13
N LYS A 116 16.65 -29.70 7.00
CA LYS A 116 17.32 -29.73 5.70
C LYS A 116 18.41 -28.66 5.55
N SER A 117 18.39 -27.61 6.37
CA SER A 117 19.37 -26.52 6.30
C SER A 117 20.68 -26.89 7.01
N ASN A 118 21.82 -26.43 6.49
CA ASN A 118 23.14 -26.72 7.09
C ASN A 118 23.23 -26.10 8.50
N ARG A 119 23.46 -26.95 9.49
CA ARG A 119 23.52 -26.67 10.94
C ARG A 119 24.69 -25.77 11.39
N ARG A 120 25.35 -25.05 10.48
CA ARG A 120 26.44 -24.12 10.81
C ARG A 120 25.88 -22.71 10.96
N ILE A 121 25.84 -22.25 12.20
CA ILE A 121 25.83 -20.81 12.50
C ILE A 121 27.20 -20.29 12.03
N GLN A 122 27.26 -19.67 10.85
CA GLN A 122 28.40 -18.84 10.49
C GLN A 122 28.31 -17.59 11.36
N ILE A 123 29.14 -17.55 12.41
CA ILE A 123 29.37 -16.38 13.26
C ILE A 123 30.30 -15.43 12.50
#